data_AF-A0A373TPW3-F1
#
_entry.id   AF-A0A373TPW3-F1
#
_cell.length_a   1.000
_cell.length_b   1.000
_cell.length_c   1.000
_cell.angle_alpha   90.00
_cell.angle_beta   90.00
_cell.angle_gamma   90.00
#
_symmetry.space_group_name_H-M   'P 1'
#
loop_
_entity.id
_entity.type
_entity.pdbx_description
1 polymer ?
#
loop_
_entity_poly.entity_id
_entity_poly.type
_entity_poly.pdbx_seq_one_letter_code
_entity_poly.pdbx_strand_id
1 'polypeptide(L)'
;MNNGIFELKLIEKIGQVFSIAMHDRKYNRYQFIKKWCFSNTCQAVFDFDETLCSQAKSYILRTFEKEYQDNLPAKDADSPLYEDDAYWFGYLITYWHFLYGISGKEIMQKYDVCKILDEFDPLHTLSIKAAIDKIREDDRNE
;
A
#
# COMPACT_ATOMS: atom_id res chain seq x y z
N MET A 1 8.85 20.91 -8.18
CA MET A 1 9.21 21.23 -6.79
C MET A 1 9.73 19.95 -6.16
N ASN A 2 10.96 19.92 -5.66
CA ASN A 2 11.50 18.76 -4.93
C ASN A 2 10.82 18.71 -3.55
N ASN A 3 9.75 17.91 -3.43
CA ASN A 3 8.90 17.82 -2.25
C ASN A 3 9.23 16.60 -1.37
N GLY A 4 10.46 16.08 -1.42
CA GLY A 4 10.84 14.80 -0.81
C GLY A 4 10.44 14.62 0.67
N ILE A 5 10.37 15.69 1.47
CA ILE A 5 9.89 15.60 2.86
C ILE A 5 8.37 15.33 2.94
N PHE A 6 7.58 15.96 2.07
CA PHE A 6 6.13 15.75 2.02
C PHE A 6 5.78 14.37 1.46
N GLU A 7 6.50 13.93 0.44
CA GLU A 7 6.38 12.57 -0.13
C GLU A 7 6.66 11.52 0.96
N LEU A 8 7.79 11.63 1.68
CA LEU A 8 8.12 10.69 2.75
C LEU A 8 7.07 10.65 3.87
N LYS A 9 6.52 11.82 4.25
CA LYS A 9 5.43 11.88 5.24
C LYS A 9 4.15 11.22 4.74
N LEU A 10 3.83 11.35 3.45
CA LEU A 10 2.68 10.70 2.86
C LEU A 10 2.89 9.18 2.76
N ILE A 11 4.08 8.74 2.33
CA ILE A 11 4.46 7.32 2.28
C ILE A 11 4.30 6.66 3.65
N GLU A 12 4.86 7.28 4.69
CA GLU A 12 4.69 6.86 6.09
C GLU A 12 3.21 6.81 6.49
N LYS A 13 2.44 7.85 6.13
CA LYS A 13 1.00 7.91 6.43
C LYS A 13 0.24 6.75 5.77
N ILE A 14 0.58 6.36 4.55
CA ILE A 14 -0.09 5.25 3.87
C ILE A 14 0.31 3.90 4.47
N GLY A 15 1.57 3.72 4.87
CA GLY A 15 1.93 2.55 5.69
C GLY A 15 1.05 2.45 6.94
N GLN A 16 0.86 3.56 7.67
CA GLN A 16 -0.01 3.58 8.86
C GLN A 16 -1.50 3.35 8.53
N VAL A 17 -1.98 3.75 7.35
CA VAL A 17 -3.35 3.41 6.90
C VAL A 17 -3.50 1.89 6.78
N PHE A 18 -2.50 1.21 6.25
CA PHE A 18 -2.50 -0.25 6.09
C PHE A 18 -2.41 -0.96 7.44
N SER A 19 -1.56 -0.48 8.36
CA SER A 19 -1.50 -1.01 9.73
C SER A 19 -2.87 -0.88 10.43
N ILE A 20 -3.56 0.26 10.34
CA ILE A 20 -4.94 0.42 10.88
C ILE A 20 -5.92 -0.56 10.22
N ALA A 21 -5.81 -0.76 8.90
CA ALA A 21 -6.65 -1.69 8.18
C ALA A 21 -6.49 -3.14 8.69
N MET A 22 -5.27 -3.52 9.10
CA MET A 22 -5.00 -4.83 9.67
C MET A 22 -5.40 -4.91 11.15
N HIS A 23 -4.86 -4.03 11.98
CA HIS A 23 -5.02 -4.12 13.43
C HIS A 23 -6.46 -3.79 13.88
N ASP A 24 -7.00 -2.63 13.47
CA ASP A 24 -8.27 -2.14 13.97
C ASP A 24 -9.45 -2.66 13.16
N ARG A 25 -9.28 -2.73 11.83
CA ARG A 25 -10.33 -3.24 10.94
C ARG A 25 -10.25 -4.74 10.75
N LYS A 26 -9.13 -5.40 11.02
CA LYS A 26 -9.00 -6.86 10.80
C LYS A 26 -9.32 -7.27 9.37
N TYR A 27 -8.99 -6.44 8.39
CA TYR A 27 -9.24 -6.78 7.00
C TYR A 27 -8.28 -7.86 6.53
N ASN A 28 -8.77 -8.84 5.78
CA ASN A 28 -7.90 -9.80 5.12
C ASN A 28 -6.91 -9.06 4.20
N ARG A 29 -5.59 -9.25 4.44
CA ARG A 29 -4.52 -8.46 3.82
C ARG A 29 -4.60 -8.45 2.29
N TYR A 30 -4.78 -9.63 1.68
CA TYR A 30 -4.76 -9.76 0.22
C TYR A 30 -5.98 -9.08 -0.41
N GLN A 31 -7.16 -9.24 0.19
CA GLN A 31 -8.37 -8.56 -0.30
C GLN A 31 -8.27 -7.05 -0.14
N PHE A 32 -7.75 -6.58 0.99
CA PHE A 32 -7.55 -5.15 1.24
C PHE A 32 -6.57 -4.55 0.23
N ILE A 33 -5.39 -5.12 0.09
CA ILE A 33 -4.34 -4.63 -0.82
C ILE A 33 -4.84 -4.58 -2.25
N LYS A 34 -5.47 -5.66 -2.72
CA LYS A 34 -6.07 -5.70 -4.05
C LYS A 34 -7.08 -4.56 -4.22
N LYS A 35 -8.08 -4.45 -3.34
CA LYS A 35 -9.10 -3.39 -3.44
C LYS A 35 -8.49 -2.00 -3.34
N TRP A 36 -7.50 -1.79 -2.48
CA TRP A 36 -6.80 -0.52 -2.35
C TRP A 36 -6.14 -0.13 -3.67
N CYS A 37 -5.34 -1.01 -4.26
CA CYS A 37 -4.63 -0.73 -5.52
C CYS A 37 -5.56 -0.42 -6.71
N PHE A 38 -6.80 -0.90 -6.69
CA PHE A 38 -7.82 -0.58 -7.70
C PHE A 38 -8.74 0.59 -7.32
N SER A 39 -8.56 1.18 -6.14
CA SER A 39 -9.45 2.22 -5.63
C SER A 39 -9.13 3.61 -6.18
N ASN A 40 -10.16 4.43 -6.34
CA ASN A 40 -10.03 5.87 -6.57
C ASN A 40 -9.32 6.55 -5.40
N THR A 41 -9.49 6.04 -4.17
CA THR A 41 -8.78 6.53 -2.99
C THR A 41 -7.27 6.39 -3.13
N CYS A 42 -6.76 5.24 -3.60
CA CYS A 42 -5.34 5.05 -3.88
C CYS A 42 -4.85 5.97 -5.00
N GLN A 43 -5.63 6.09 -6.08
CA GLN A 43 -5.28 6.99 -7.18
C GLN A 43 -5.18 8.45 -6.72
N ALA A 44 -6.15 8.93 -5.93
CA ALA A 44 -6.12 10.28 -5.36
C ALA A 44 -4.92 10.51 -4.43
N VAL A 45 -4.53 9.50 -3.65
CA VAL A 45 -3.30 9.57 -2.84
C VAL A 45 -2.06 9.69 -3.72
N PHE A 46 -1.98 8.89 -4.79
CA PHE A 46 -0.85 8.87 -5.72
C PHE A 46 -0.76 10.17 -6.53
N ASP A 47 -1.90 10.72 -6.95
CA ASP A 47 -2.02 12.03 -7.61
C ASP A 47 -1.77 13.21 -6.65
N PHE A 48 -1.47 12.92 -5.37
CA PHE A 48 -1.21 13.92 -4.34
C PHE A 48 -2.38 14.89 -4.12
N ASP A 49 -3.62 14.38 -4.14
CA ASP A 49 -4.81 15.18 -3.87
C ASP A 49 -4.71 15.85 -2.49
N GLU A 50 -4.52 17.17 -2.48
CA GLU A 50 -4.26 17.93 -1.25
C GLU A 50 -5.39 17.81 -0.23
N THR A 51 -6.64 17.70 -0.71
CA THR A 51 -7.83 17.61 0.15
C THR A 51 -7.82 16.31 0.94
N LEU A 52 -7.48 15.19 0.30
CA LEU A 52 -7.38 13.87 0.92
C LEU A 52 -6.08 13.71 1.71
N CYS A 53 -4.94 14.06 1.12
CA CYS A 53 -3.61 13.86 1.69
C CYS A 53 -3.35 14.72 2.93
N SER A 54 -4.05 15.84 3.10
CA SER A 54 -3.99 16.65 4.34
C SER A 54 -4.74 16.02 5.52
N GLN A 55 -5.65 15.07 5.26
CA GLN A 55 -6.46 14.44 6.31
C GLN A 55 -5.67 13.45 7.17
N ALA A 56 -6.29 13.07 8.29
CA ALA A 56 -5.82 12.00 9.14
C ALA A 56 -5.87 10.64 8.43
N LYS A 57 -4.96 9.73 8.79
CA LYS A 57 -4.91 8.35 8.28
C LYS A 57 -6.24 7.61 8.36
N SER A 58 -6.96 7.72 9.48
CA SER A 58 -8.28 7.09 9.65
C SER A 58 -9.34 7.64 8.70
N TYR A 59 -9.23 8.90 8.30
CA TYR A 59 -10.11 9.49 7.30
C TYR A 59 -9.82 8.92 5.92
N ILE A 60 -8.56 8.79 5.53
CA ILE A 60 -8.17 8.18 4.25
C ILE A 60 -8.71 6.74 4.16
N LEU A 61 -8.54 5.94 5.22
CA LEU A 61 -9.12 4.59 5.28
C LEU A 61 -10.64 4.63 5.15
N ARG A 62 -11.31 5.58 5.83
CA ARG A 62 -12.76 5.75 5.73
C ARG A 62 -13.22 6.15 4.33
N THR A 63 -12.44 6.94 3.58
CA THR A 63 -12.73 7.27 2.18
C THR A 63 -12.70 6.03 1.32
N PHE A 64 -11.68 5.18 1.49
CA PHE A 64 -11.63 3.86 0.86
C PHE A 64 -12.83 2.99 1.26
N GLU A 65 -13.19 2.95 2.55
CA GLU A 65 -14.33 2.16 3.02
C GLU A 65 -15.65 2.64 2.39
N LYS A 66 -15.83 3.96 2.27
CA LYS A 66 -17.00 4.56 1.62
C LYS A 66 -17.07 4.25 0.13
N GLU A 67 -15.94 4.16 -0.54
CA GLU A 67 -15.87 3.81 -1.97
C GLU A 67 -16.42 2.40 -2.22
N TYR A 68 -16.15 1.46 -1.32
CA TYR A 68 -16.56 0.06 -1.45
C TYR A 68 -17.87 -0.31 -0.75
N GLN A 69 -18.37 0.52 0.16
CA GLN A 69 -19.66 0.35 0.86
C GLN A 69 -19.82 -1.05 1.47
N ASP A 70 -20.71 -1.89 0.93
CA ASP A 70 -20.97 -3.25 1.41
C ASP A 70 -19.98 -4.30 0.87
N ASN A 71 -19.13 -3.91 -0.09
CA ASN A 71 -18.10 -4.76 -0.70
C ASN A 71 -16.71 -4.49 -0.09
N LEU A 72 -16.64 -4.36 1.23
CA LEU A 72 -15.39 -4.22 1.97
C LEU A 72 -14.58 -5.53 1.95
N PRO A 73 -13.27 -5.48 2.22
CA PRO A 73 -12.50 -6.69 2.48
C PRO A 73 -13.14 -7.50 3.62
N ALA A 74 -13.12 -8.82 3.49
CA ALA A 74 -13.55 -9.72 4.55
C ALA A 74 -12.74 -9.50 5.84
N LYS A 75 -13.33 -9.85 6.99
CA LYS A 75 -12.63 -9.85 8.27
C LYS A 75 -11.84 -11.13 8.43
N ASP A 76 -10.66 -11.02 9.01
CA ASP A 76 -9.73 -12.13 9.26
C ASP A 76 -9.16 -11.97 10.68
N ALA A 77 -9.32 -13.00 11.51
CA ALA A 77 -8.92 -12.94 12.92
C ALA A 77 -7.40 -12.83 13.09
N ASP A 78 -6.64 -13.38 12.13
CA ASP A 78 -5.18 -13.37 12.13
C ASP A 78 -4.62 -12.10 11.48
N SER A 79 -5.47 -11.24 10.93
CA SER A 79 -5.07 -9.97 10.29
C SER A 79 -4.11 -9.12 11.13
N PRO A 80 -4.27 -8.97 12.46
CA PRO A 80 -3.29 -8.23 13.27
C PRO A 80 -1.88 -8.82 13.28
N LEU A 81 -1.69 -10.11 12.98
CA LEU A 81 -0.36 -10.72 12.85
C LEU A 81 0.39 -10.23 11.60
N TYR A 82 -0.35 -9.67 10.66
CA TYR A 82 0.13 -9.18 9.36
C TYR A 82 0.21 -7.63 9.33
N GLU A 83 0.20 -6.98 10.49
CA GLU A 83 0.24 -5.52 10.56
C GLU A 83 1.53 -4.94 9.94
N ASP A 84 2.68 -5.51 10.29
CA ASP A 84 3.98 -5.04 9.81
C ASP A 84 4.16 -5.28 8.30
N ASP A 85 3.67 -6.42 7.79
CA ASP A 85 3.72 -6.73 6.36
C ASP A 85 2.89 -5.74 5.54
N ALA A 86 1.69 -5.39 6.02
CA ALA A 86 0.78 -4.50 5.33
C ALA A 86 1.28 -3.06 5.43
N TYR A 87 1.79 -2.66 6.60
CA TYR A 87 2.44 -1.37 6.79
C TYR A 87 3.56 -1.18 5.77
N TRP A 88 4.47 -2.15 5.69
CA TRP A 88 5.60 -2.10 4.77
C TRP A 88 5.14 -2.10 3.31
N PHE A 89 4.13 -2.90 2.95
CA PHE A 89 3.63 -2.91 1.58
C PHE A 89 3.00 -1.57 1.19
N GLY A 90 2.21 -0.95 2.06
CA GLY A 90 1.66 0.39 1.85
C GLY A 90 2.75 1.46 1.66
N TYR A 91 3.83 1.36 2.44
CA TYR A 91 5.02 2.19 2.28
C TYR A 91 5.69 1.94 0.91
N LEU A 92 5.94 0.67 0.58
CA LEU A 92 6.61 0.22 -0.64
C LEU A 92 5.91 0.75 -1.89
N ILE A 93 4.60 0.51 -2.04
CA ILE A 93 3.88 0.88 -3.26
C ILE A 93 3.77 2.39 -3.46
N THR A 94 3.66 3.14 -2.36
CA THR A 94 3.59 4.61 -2.42
C THR A 94 4.95 5.20 -2.79
N TYR A 95 6.02 4.64 -2.24
CA TYR A 95 7.39 5.01 -2.61
C TYR A 95 7.70 4.64 -4.07
N TRP A 96 7.24 3.46 -4.51
CA TRP A 96 7.37 3.01 -5.89
C TRP A 96 6.67 3.96 -6.86
N HIS A 97 5.46 4.41 -6.51
CA HIS A 97 4.77 5.42 -7.29
C HIS A 97 5.60 6.71 -7.43
N PHE A 98 6.13 7.26 -6.33
CA PHE A 98 6.92 8.49 -6.41
C PHE A 98 8.25 8.33 -7.16
N LEU A 99 8.87 7.16 -7.10
CA LEU A 99 10.10 6.91 -7.86
C LEU A 99 9.88 6.71 -9.37
N TYR A 100 8.83 5.97 -9.74
CA TYR A 100 8.71 5.42 -11.10
C TYR A 100 7.37 5.73 -11.78
N GLY A 101 6.46 6.44 -11.11
CA GLY A 101 5.14 6.80 -11.63
C GLY A 101 4.18 5.63 -11.80
N ILE A 102 4.48 4.46 -11.24
CA ILE A 102 3.64 3.26 -11.40
C ILE A 102 2.33 3.42 -10.61
N SER A 103 1.20 3.09 -11.22
CA SER A 103 -0.10 3.08 -10.53
C SER A 103 -0.29 1.82 -9.69
N GLY A 104 -1.18 1.87 -8.69
CA GLY A 104 -1.54 0.69 -7.90
C GLY A 104 -2.10 -0.44 -8.78
N LYS A 105 -2.89 -0.09 -9.80
CA LYS A 105 -3.42 -1.03 -10.78
C LYS A 105 -2.30 -1.72 -11.58
N GLU A 106 -1.29 -0.98 -12.03
CA GLU A 106 -0.16 -1.58 -12.73
C GLU A 106 0.66 -2.50 -11.84
N ILE A 107 0.82 -2.19 -10.55
CA ILE A 107 1.49 -3.09 -9.60
C ILE A 107 0.76 -4.44 -9.56
N MET A 108 -0.57 -4.42 -9.40
CA MET A 108 -1.40 -5.63 -9.37
C MET A 108 -1.44 -6.40 -10.70
N GLN A 109 -1.14 -5.75 -11.82
CA GLN A 109 -1.18 -6.37 -13.16
C GLN A 109 0.18 -6.91 -13.60
N LYS A 110 1.26 -6.29 -13.16
CA LYS A 110 2.62 -6.60 -13.61
C LYS A 110 3.37 -7.52 -12.67
N TYR A 111 3.05 -7.51 -11.36
CA TYR A 111 3.80 -8.26 -10.37
C TYR A 111 2.91 -9.21 -9.57
N ASP A 112 3.49 -10.33 -9.12
CA ASP A 112 2.84 -11.24 -8.17
C ASP A 112 2.88 -10.64 -6.75
N VAL A 113 1.82 -9.89 -6.42
CA VAL A 113 1.68 -9.25 -5.10
C VAL A 113 1.56 -10.26 -3.96
N CYS A 114 1.03 -11.45 -4.20
CA CYS A 114 0.99 -12.49 -3.15
C CYS A 114 2.41 -12.93 -2.80
N LYS A 115 3.22 -13.21 -3.83
CA LYS A 115 4.64 -13.55 -3.66
C LYS A 115 5.40 -12.43 -2.95
N ILE A 116 5.21 -11.17 -3.33
CA ILE A 116 5.88 -10.02 -2.68
C ILE A 116 5.56 -9.97 -1.17
N LEU A 117 4.29 -10.21 -0.80
CA LEU A 117 3.88 -10.23 0.61
C LEU A 117 4.44 -11.44 1.36
N ASP A 118 4.46 -12.61 0.72
CA ASP A 118 5.00 -13.83 1.31
C ASP A 118 6.54 -13.76 1.46
N GLU A 119 7.21 -12.95 0.64
CA GLU A 119 8.64 -12.62 0.72
C GLU A 119 8.94 -11.38 1.57
N PHE A 120 8.02 -10.96 2.46
CA PHE A 120 8.22 -9.83 3.36
C PHE A 120 9.52 -9.95 4.17
N ASP A 121 9.79 -11.10 4.79
CA ASP A 121 10.97 -11.32 5.65
C ASP A 121 12.31 -10.95 4.97
N PRO A 122 12.64 -11.50 3.77
CA PRO A 122 13.87 -11.11 3.08
C PRO A 122 13.82 -9.69 2.51
N LEU A 123 12.66 -9.18 2.09
CA LEU A 123 12.55 -7.89 1.41
C LEU A 123 12.56 -6.69 2.36
N HIS A 124 11.93 -6.76 3.53
CA HIS A 124 11.77 -5.61 4.43
C HIS A 124 13.06 -5.17 5.12
N THR A 125 14.08 -6.04 5.12
CA THR A 125 15.43 -5.72 5.65
C THR A 125 16.26 -4.86 4.68
N LEU A 126 15.84 -4.79 3.40
CA LEU A 126 16.46 -3.97 2.39
C LEU A 126 15.98 -2.52 2.50
N SER A 127 16.76 -1.58 1.95
CA SER A 127 16.21 -0.26 1.65
C SER A 127 15.03 -0.39 0.68
N ILE A 128 14.00 0.45 0.80
CA ILE A 128 12.80 0.37 -0.04
C ILE A 128 13.13 0.40 -1.54
N LYS A 129 14.09 1.25 -1.96
CA LYS A 129 14.55 1.27 -3.35
C LYS A 129 15.17 -0.07 -3.77
N ALA A 130 16.01 -0.66 -2.92
CA ALA A 130 16.63 -1.96 -3.21
C ALA A 130 15.60 -3.10 -3.24
N ALA A 131 14.58 -3.07 -2.37
CA ALA A 131 13.47 -4.02 -2.41
C ALA A 131 12.70 -3.91 -3.74
N ILE A 132 12.38 -2.69 -4.18
CA ILE A 132 11.72 -2.46 -5.48
C ILE A 132 12.58 -2.96 -6.64
N ASP A 133 13.86 -2.62 -6.65
CA ASP A 133 14.77 -3.04 -7.72
C ASP A 133 14.88 -4.57 -7.76
N LYS A 134 14.96 -5.24 -6.61
CA LYS A 134 14.94 -6.71 -6.50
C LYS A 134 13.64 -7.32 -7.03
N ILE A 135 12.47 -6.81 -6.62
CA ILE A 135 11.17 -7.30 -7.11
C ILE A 135 11.09 -7.20 -8.63
N ARG A 136 11.59 -6.10 -9.21
CA ARG A 136 11.62 -5.89 -10.67
C ARG A 136 12.61 -6.79 -11.40
N GLU A 137 13.70 -7.17 -10.76
CA GLU A 137 14.68 -8.11 -11.31
C GLU A 137 14.13 -9.53 -11.30
N ASP A 138 13.51 -9.95 -10.19
CA ASP A 138 12.93 -11.28 -10.05
C ASP A 138 11.81 -11.51 -11.08
N ASP A 139 10.93 -10.52 -11.29
CA ASP A 139 9.85 -10.57 -12.30
C ASP A 139 10.35 -10.66 -13.75
N ARG A 140 11.54 -10.13 -14.07
CA ARG A 140 12.13 -10.20 -15.42
C ARG A 140 12.78 -11.55 -15.73
N ASN A 141 13.10 -12.31 -14.70
CA ASN A 141 13.82 -13.57 -14.81
C ASN A 141 12.89 -14.79 -14.77
N GLU A 142 11.57 -14.57 -14.63
CA GLU A 142 10.49 -15.56 -14.73
C GLU A 142 9.86 -15.57 -16.12
#